data_AF-A0A3D4AMH1-F1
#
_entry.id   AF-A0A3D4AMH1-F1
#
_cell.length_a   1.000
_cell.length_b   1.000
_cell.length_c   1.000
_cell.angle_alpha   90.00
_cell.angle_beta   90.00
_cell.angle_gamma   90.00
#
_symmetry.space_group_name_H-M   'P 1'
#
loop_
_entity.id
_entity.type
_entity.pdbx_description
1 polymer ?
#
loop_
_entity_poly.entity_id
_entity_poly.type
_entity_poly.pdbx_seq_one_letter_code
_entity_poly.pdbx_strand_id
1 'polypeptide(L)'
;MKLTTLTLALSIALGSSYTVAAEKKEEKKPQTLSEMIKGQTEFAGIFNLYQDEKTGDHLMVINESQLDTPFVYFAHTIDGATDAGHFRGAYRETKLIEFRKYFDRIDIVSKTPRYLFNENSALAKASEANISEAVLASIKIEKQEEGKIAFNVNKLFLSEALHKVSPTPNPNDKNAKKRFKVGKLDDKKSRIIKQRPYPNNLDVVVDYVFTNSSPTVRGSGAIS
;
A
#
# COMPACT_ATOMS: atom_id res chain seq x y z
N MET A 1 19.61 -22.95 -24.04
CA MET A 1 20.32 -22.00 -23.17
C MET A 1 21.54 -21.45 -23.90
N LYS A 2 21.50 -20.19 -24.32
CA LYS A 2 22.67 -19.37 -24.57
C LYS A 2 22.31 -17.96 -24.08
N LEU A 3 22.96 -17.54 -23.00
CA LEU A 3 22.80 -16.23 -22.37
C LEU A 3 23.47 -15.18 -23.25
N THR A 4 22.69 -14.23 -23.76
CA THR A 4 23.21 -13.03 -24.43
C THR A 4 23.42 -11.96 -23.38
N THR A 5 24.69 -11.73 -23.02
CA THR A 5 25.17 -10.58 -22.25
C THR A 5 25.09 -9.32 -23.12
N LEU A 6 24.36 -8.31 -22.67
CA LEU A 6 24.29 -6.99 -23.30
C LEU A 6 25.19 -6.04 -22.51
N THR A 7 26.30 -5.60 -23.12
CA THR A 7 27.23 -4.64 -22.54
C THR A 7 26.67 -3.23 -22.75
N LEU A 8 26.48 -2.48 -21.66
CA LEU A 8 26.07 -1.07 -21.69
C LEU A 8 27.33 -0.20 -21.73
N ALA A 9 27.65 0.36 -22.89
CA ALA A 9 28.71 1.37 -23.02
C ALA A 9 28.11 2.77 -22.81
N LEU A 10 28.53 3.44 -21.73
CA LEU A 10 28.18 4.83 -21.43
C LEU A 10 29.28 5.74 -22.00
N SER A 11 29.02 6.37 -23.15
CA SER A 11 29.86 7.43 -23.71
C SER A 11 29.41 8.79 -23.16
N ILE A 12 30.22 9.38 -22.29
CA ILE A 12 30.04 10.76 -21.82
C ILE A 12 30.72 11.68 -22.84
N ALA A 13 29.94 12.43 -23.61
CA ALA A 13 30.43 13.55 -24.40
C ALA A 13 30.15 14.86 -23.64
N LEU A 14 31.21 15.50 -23.16
CA LEU A 14 31.18 16.87 -22.66
C LEU A 14 31.17 17.85 -23.84
N GLY A 15 30.23 18.79 -23.85
CA GLY A 15 30.22 19.86 -24.84
C GLY A 15 29.10 20.88 -24.69
N SER A 16 29.52 22.11 -24.35
CA SER A 16 28.93 23.40 -24.73
C SER A 16 27.80 23.99 -23.89
N SER A 17 28.17 25.10 -23.24
CA SER A 17 27.38 26.04 -22.48
C SER A 17 26.22 26.64 -23.28
N TYR A 18 25.01 26.46 -22.78
CA TYR A 18 23.86 27.31 -23.12
C TYR A 18 23.44 28.06 -21.85
N THR A 19 23.73 29.35 -21.81
CA THR A 19 23.13 30.28 -20.85
C THR A 19 21.66 30.47 -21.23
N VAL A 20 20.78 29.69 -20.60
CA VAL A 20 19.34 29.93 -20.64
C VAL A 20 19.04 30.94 -19.53
N ALA A 21 18.45 32.08 -19.91
CA ALA A 21 17.98 33.09 -18.99
C ALA A 21 16.99 32.47 -17.99
N ALA A 22 17.40 32.39 -16.72
CA ALA A 22 16.55 31.90 -15.65
C ALA A 22 15.55 33.00 -15.26
N GLU A 23 14.31 32.88 -15.72
CA GLU A 23 13.18 33.49 -15.02
C GLU A 23 13.24 33.04 -13.56
N LYS A 24 13.36 34.00 -12.63
CA LYS A 24 13.16 33.76 -11.20
C LYS A 24 11.71 33.30 -11.00
N LYS A 25 11.52 31.98 -11.06
CA LYS A 25 10.35 31.32 -10.52
C LYS A 25 10.32 31.64 -9.03
N GLU A 26 9.34 32.43 -8.59
CA GLU A 26 9.06 32.58 -7.16
C GLU A 26 8.96 31.19 -6.54
N GLU A 27 9.93 30.87 -5.70
CA GLU A 27 9.96 29.65 -4.92
C GLU A 27 8.80 29.74 -3.91
N LYS A 28 7.65 29.16 -4.27
CA LYS A 28 6.55 28.96 -3.32
C LYS A 28 7.14 28.22 -2.13
N LYS A 29 7.08 28.84 -0.95
CA LYS A 29 7.48 28.20 0.30
C LYS A 29 6.79 26.84 0.40
N PRO A 30 7.53 25.78 0.77
CA PRO A 30 6.94 24.46 0.91
C PRO A 30 5.87 24.50 2.00
N GLN A 31 4.65 24.08 1.65
CA GLN A 31 3.50 24.01 2.56
C GLN A 31 3.86 23.22 3.82
N THR A 32 3.48 23.72 4.99
CA THR A 32 3.70 23.06 6.29
C THR A 32 2.71 21.91 6.50
N LEU A 33 3.02 20.97 7.40
CA LEU A 33 2.08 19.90 7.72
C LEU A 33 0.75 20.45 8.26
N SER A 34 0.82 21.46 9.14
CA SER A 34 -0.35 22.14 9.71
C SER A 34 -1.23 22.79 8.64
N GLU A 35 -0.63 23.34 7.58
CA GLU A 35 -1.39 23.88 6.45
C GLU A 35 -2.00 22.78 5.57
N MET A 36 -1.38 21.60 5.47
CA MET A 36 -1.94 20.46 4.71
C MET A 36 -3.18 19.86 5.36
N ILE A 37 -3.15 19.70 6.69
CA ILE A 37 -4.26 19.11 7.45
C ILE A 37 -5.34 20.13 7.81
N LYS A 38 -5.11 21.43 7.53
CA LYS A 38 -6.05 22.49 7.89
C LYS A 38 -7.38 22.31 7.17
N GLY A 39 -8.45 22.16 7.96
CA GLY A 39 -9.80 21.96 7.43
C GLY A 39 -10.11 20.54 7.00
N GLN A 40 -9.20 19.59 7.24
CA GLN A 40 -9.48 18.16 7.14
C GLN A 40 -10.10 17.66 8.45
N THR A 41 -10.95 16.63 8.36
CA THR A 41 -11.48 15.95 9.54
C THR A 41 -10.41 15.06 10.15
N GLU A 42 -10.04 15.30 11.41
CA GLU A 42 -9.05 14.50 12.14
C GLU A 42 -9.67 13.26 12.80
N PHE A 43 -8.97 12.14 12.66
CA PHE A 43 -9.26 10.85 13.27
C PHE A 43 -7.99 10.40 14.00
N ALA A 44 -7.91 10.71 15.30
CA ALA A 44 -6.73 10.43 16.12
C ALA A 44 -6.69 8.99 16.66
N GLY A 45 -5.50 8.37 16.67
CA GLY A 45 -5.26 7.06 17.28
C GLY A 45 -3.82 6.59 17.10
N ILE A 46 -3.61 5.28 16.96
CA ILE A 46 -2.27 4.72 16.74
C ILE A 46 -1.59 5.32 15.50
N PHE A 47 -2.36 5.56 14.46
CA PHE A 47 -1.98 6.38 13.31
C PHE A 47 -3.04 7.46 13.15
N ASN A 48 -2.62 8.73 13.04
CA ASN A 48 -3.57 9.81 12.83
C ASN A 48 -3.97 9.82 11.36
N LEU A 49 -5.27 9.85 11.10
CA LEU A 49 -5.81 10.02 9.75
C LEU A 49 -6.47 11.39 9.64
N TYR A 50 -6.24 12.07 8.53
CA TYR A 50 -6.89 13.34 8.20
C TYR A 50 -7.62 13.15 6.87
N GLN A 51 -8.94 13.38 6.87
CA GLN A 51 -9.78 13.21 5.69
C GLN A 51 -10.14 14.56 5.08
N ASP A 52 -9.88 14.72 3.79
CA ASP A 52 -10.40 15.85 3.02
C ASP A 52 -11.91 15.65 2.75
N GLU A 53 -12.75 16.58 3.22
CA GLU A 53 -14.21 16.48 3.04
C GLU A 53 -14.66 16.63 1.57
N LYS A 54 -13.85 17.24 0.72
CA LYS A 54 -14.17 17.48 -0.70
C LYS A 54 -13.77 16.31 -1.57
N THR A 55 -12.58 15.76 -1.37
CA THR A 55 -12.08 14.64 -2.21
C THR A 55 -12.34 13.28 -1.59
N GLY A 56 -12.50 13.22 -0.26
CA GLY A 56 -12.54 11.97 0.49
C GLY A 56 -11.17 11.32 0.67
N ASP A 57 -10.08 12.01 0.31
CA ASP A 57 -8.72 11.47 0.46
C ASP A 57 -8.27 11.46 1.91
N HIS A 58 -7.56 10.39 2.30
CA HIS A 58 -6.97 10.25 3.63
C HIS A 58 -5.47 10.46 3.58
N LEU A 59 -5.01 11.43 4.35
CA LEU A 59 -3.62 11.58 4.74
C LEU A 59 -3.39 10.80 6.03
N MET A 60 -2.40 9.91 6.06
CA MET A 60 -1.97 9.26 7.29
C MET A 60 -0.68 9.90 7.79
N VAL A 61 -0.65 10.19 9.09
CA VAL A 61 0.52 10.72 9.79
C VAL A 61 1.00 9.70 10.80
N ILE A 62 2.27 9.31 10.67
CA ILE A 62 2.99 8.47 11.61
C ILE A 62 4.13 9.26 12.24
N ASN A 63 4.51 8.88 13.46
CA ASN A 63 5.71 9.41 14.11
C ASN A 63 6.94 8.61 13.67
N GLU A 64 8.11 9.24 13.66
CA GLU A 64 9.38 8.56 13.37
C GLU A 64 9.66 7.39 14.33
N SER A 65 9.18 7.48 15.58
CA SER A 65 9.26 6.40 16.56
C SER A 65 8.46 5.14 16.19
N GLN A 66 7.57 5.23 15.21
CA GLN A 66 6.76 4.12 14.70
C GLN A 66 7.38 3.47 13.46
N LEU A 67 8.47 4.02 12.93
CA LEU A 67 9.26 3.38 11.88
C LEU A 67 9.95 2.13 12.43
N ASP A 68 10.22 1.19 11.54
CA ASP A 68 10.94 -0.06 11.84
C ASP A 68 10.31 -0.87 13.00
N THR A 69 9.03 -0.58 13.29
CA THR A 69 8.24 -1.22 14.34
C THR A 69 7.17 -2.09 13.69
N PRO A 70 7.14 -3.40 13.99
CA PRO A 70 6.12 -4.30 13.45
C PRO A 70 4.73 -4.06 14.05
N PHE A 71 3.72 -4.04 13.18
CA PHE A 71 2.30 -4.01 13.52
C PHE A 71 1.60 -5.27 13.02
N VAL A 72 0.62 -5.77 13.78
CA VAL A 72 -0.22 -6.90 13.35
C VAL A 72 -1.29 -6.38 12.40
N TYR A 73 -1.28 -6.90 11.18
CA TYR A 73 -2.31 -6.69 10.19
C TYR A 73 -3.17 -7.94 10.06
N PHE A 74 -4.49 -7.78 10.06
CA PHE A 74 -5.42 -8.83 9.70
C PHE A 74 -6.62 -8.24 8.96
N ALA A 75 -7.24 -9.06 8.11
CA ALA A 75 -8.44 -8.67 7.37
C ALA A 75 -9.53 -9.74 7.48
N HIS A 76 -10.78 -9.31 7.36
CA HIS A 76 -11.93 -10.18 7.17
C HIS A 76 -12.94 -9.52 6.22
N THR A 77 -13.76 -10.34 5.59
CA THR A 77 -14.83 -9.85 4.72
C THR A 77 -16.02 -9.45 5.57
N ILE A 78 -16.39 -8.17 5.56
CA ILE A 78 -17.65 -7.71 6.16
C ILE A 78 -18.82 -8.20 5.32
N ASP A 79 -18.76 -7.94 4.02
CA ASP A 79 -19.73 -8.37 3.02
C ASP A 79 -19.06 -8.57 1.66
N GLY A 80 -19.64 -9.42 0.83
CA GLY A 80 -19.17 -9.62 -0.54
C GLY A 80 -19.96 -10.70 -1.28
N ALA A 81 -19.83 -10.69 -2.60
CA ALA A 81 -20.49 -11.65 -3.48
C ALA A 81 -19.79 -13.01 -3.45
N THR A 82 -20.58 -14.09 -3.34
CA THR A 82 -20.06 -15.46 -3.30
C THR A 82 -19.41 -15.87 -4.62
N ASP A 83 -19.89 -15.37 -5.76
CA ASP A 83 -19.24 -15.56 -7.07
C ASP A 83 -17.83 -14.96 -7.13
N ALA A 84 -17.57 -13.91 -6.34
CA ALA A 84 -16.26 -13.32 -6.15
C ALA A 84 -15.44 -14.04 -5.06
N GLY A 85 -15.93 -15.12 -4.46
CA GLY A 85 -15.24 -15.87 -3.40
C GLY A 85 -15.28 -15.19 -2.02
N HIS A 86 -16.17 -14.22 -1.83
CA HIS A 86 -16.35 -13.49 -0.58
C HIS A 86 -17.71 -13.79 0.06
N PHE A 87 -17.73 -13.85 1.39
CA PHE A 87 -18.94 -13.95 2.20
C PHE A 87 -18.67 -13.34 3.57
N ARG A 88 -19.73 -12.91 4.26
CA ARG A 88 -19.64 -12.26 5.57
C ARG A 88 -18.91 -13.12 6.59
N GLY A 89 -17.98 -12.51 7.31
CA GLY A 89 -17.18 -13.14 8.36
C GLY A 89 -16.00 -13.99 7.85
N ALA A 90 -15.77 -14.05 6.54
CA ALA A 90 -14.63 -14.79 6.00
C ALA A 90 -13.30 -14.12 6.39
N TYR A 91 -12.54 -14.76 7.29
CA TYR A 91 -11.18 -14.35 7.63
C TYR A 91 -10.26 -14.40 6.41
N ARG A 92 -9.30 -13.48 6.36
CA ARG A 92 -8.34 -13.31 5.28
C ARG A 92 -6.91 -13.28 5.85
N GLU A 93 -5.99 -12.67 5.11
CA GLU A 93 -4.58 -12.65 5.44
C GLU A 93 -4.32 -12.03 6.81
N THR A 94 -3.33 -12.59 7.50
CA THR A 94 -2.72 -12.04 8.70
C THR A 94 -1.23 -11.89 8.42
N LYS A 95 -0.66 -10.72 8.71
CA LYS A 95 0.75 -10.39 8.43
C LYS A 95 1.30 -9.53 9.55
N LEU A 96 2.62 -9.57 9.73
CA LEU A 96 3.33 -8.48 10.38
C LEU A 96 3.73 -7.48 9.30
N ILE A 97 3.33 -6.22 9.47
CA ILE A 97 3.70 -5.12 8.58
C ILE A 97 4.59 -4.14 9.31
N GLU A 98 5.52 -3.51 8.60
CA GLU A 98 6.46 -2.53 9.15
C GLU A 98 6.56 -1.35 8.18
N PHE A 99 6.57 -0.14 8.72
CA PHE A 99 6.79 1.08 7.93
C PHE A 99 8.29 1.40 7.94
N ARG A 100 8.93 1.38 6.77
CA ARG A 100 10.34 1.73 6.61
C ARG A 100 10.48 2.98 5.77
N LYS A 101 11.32 3.92 6.20
CA LYS A 101 11.65 5.07 5.38
C LYS A 101 12.71 4.68 4.35
N TYR A 102 12.44 4.98 3.08
CA TYR A 102 13.39 4.83 1.99
C TYR A 102 13.48 6.12 1.19
N PHE A 103 14.48 6.96 1.49
CA PHE A 103 14.63 8.30 0.90
C PHE A 103 13.35 9.15 1.02
N ASP A 104 12.63 9.36 -0.09
CA ASP A 104 11.44 10.21 -0.24
C ASP A 104 10.12 9.43 -0.17
N ARG A 105 10.16 8.16 0.25
CA ARG A 105 8.96 7.31 0.36
C ARG A 105 8.97 6.47 1.64
N ILE A 106 7.79 6.01 2.02
CA ILE A 106 7.58 4.97 3.03
C ILE A 106 7.26 3.66 2.32
N ASP A 107 8.08 2.66 2.60
CA ASP A 107 7.87 1.28 2.19
C ASP A 107 7.08 0.55 3.29
N ILE A 108 6.01 -0.12 2.90
CA ILE A 108 5.22 -1.00 3.77
C ILE A 108 5.72 -2.41 3.52
N VAL A 109 6.43 -2.97 4.49
CA VAL A 109 7.13 -4.25 4.35
C VAL A 109 6.42 -5.32 5.16
N SER A 110 6.26 -6.52 4.58
CA SER A 110 5.77 -7.69 5.31
C SER A 110 6.93 -8.48 5.92
N LYS A 111 6.88 -8.67 7.24
CA LYS A 111 7.84 -9.48 7.99
C LYS A 111 7.31 -10.89 8.22
N THR A 112 8.23 -11.85 8.17
CA THR A 112 7.92 -13.26 8.42
C THR A 112 8.27 -13.61 9.87
N PRO A 113 7.30 -14.02 10.71
CA PRO A 113 7.58 -14.44 12.09
C PRO A 113 8.19 -15.85 12.19
N ARG A 114 8.53 -16.48 11.06
CA ARG A 114 8.96 -17.89 11.00
C ARG A 114 10.38 -18.15 11.49
N TYR A 115 11.23 -17.12 11.53
CA TYR A 115 12.63 -17.26 11.92
C TYR A 115 12.83 -16.68 13.31
N LEU A 116 13.04 -17.56 14.30
CA LEU A 116 13.33 -17.18 15.68
C LEU A 116 14.74 -17.65 16.03
N PHE A 117 15.58 -16.71 16.45
CA PHE A 117 16.94 -16.99 16.87
C PHE A 117 17.08 -16.77 18.38
N ASN A 118 17.87 -17.62 19.03
CA ASN A 118 18.31 -17.35 20.40
C ASN A 118 19.32 -16.20 20.37
N GLU A 119 18.98 -15.06 20.96
CA GLU A 119 19.80 -13.83 20.96
C GLU A 119 21.21 -14.04 21.53
N ASN A 120 21.38 -15.01 22.44
CA ASN A 120 22.65 -15.32 23.08
C ASN A 120 23.55 -16.27 22.24
N SER A 121 23.10 -16.68 21.06
CA SER A 121 23.85 -17.57 20.16
C SER A 121 24.68 -16.79 19.14
N ALA A 122 25.82 -17.36 18.74
CA ALA A 122 26.58 -16.85 17.59
C ALA A 122 25.74 -16.79 16.29
N LEU A 123 24.71 -17.64 16.19
CA LEU A 123 23.78 -17.66 15.05
C LEU A 123 22.92 -16.39 14.95
N ALA A 124 22.65 -15.69 16.06
CA ALA A 124 21.86 -14.46 16.06
C ALA A 124 22.51 -13.35 15.23
N LYS A 125 23.84 -13.37 15.05
CA LYS A 125 24.56 -12.41 14.20
C LYS A 125 24.19 -12.51 12.72
N ALA A 126 23.63 -13.65 12.30
CA ALA A 126 23.17 -13.89 10.94
C ALA A 126 21.64 -14.00 10.88
N SER A 127 20.91 -13.45 11.86
CA SER A 127 19.45 -13.57 11.93
C SER A 127 18.74 -13.04 10.69
N GLU A 128 19.29 -11.99 10.07
CA GLU A 128 18.73 -11.35 8.88
C GLU A 128 19.22 -11.98 7.57
N ALA A 129 20.15 -12.94 7.63
CA ALA A 129 20.73 -13.54 6.43
C ALA A 129 19.72 -14.45 5.73
N ASN A 130 19.59 -14.29 4.41
CA ASN A 130 18.69 -15.07 3.54
C ASN A 130 17.19 -14.96 3.89
N ILE A 131 16.78 -13.93 4.63
CA ILE A 131 15.36 -13.62 4.83
C ILE A 131 14.90 -12.69 3.71
N SER A 132 13.95 -13.16 2.91
CA SER A 132 13.27 -12.32 1.91
C SER A 132 12.03 -11.70 2.53
N GLU A 133 12.03 -10.38 2.64
CA GLU A 133 10.87 -9.59 3.04
C GLU A 133 10.17 -9.04 1.79
N ALA A 134 8.85 -8.90 1.86
CA ALA A 134 8.05 -8.41 0.74
C ALA A 134 7.72 -6.93 0.94
N VAL A 135 8.16 -6.07 0.02
CA VAL A 135 7.65 -4.69 -0.04
C VAL A 135 6.25 -4.73 -0.66
N LEU A 136 5.24 -4.54 0.18
CA LEU A 136 3.83 -4.60 -0.20
C LEU A 136 3.41 -3.35 -0.97
N ALA A 137 3.86 -2.19 -0.52
CA ALA A 137 3.61 -0.90 -1.14
C ALA A 137 4.77 0.05 -0.86
N SER A 138 4.91 1.06 -1.73
CA SER A 138 5.89 2.12 -1.60
C SER A 138 5.21 3.44 -1.92
N ILE A 139 5.10 4.32 -0.92
CA ILE A 139 4.25 5.51 -0.97
C ILE A 139 5.10 6.74 -0.74
N LYS A 140 5.08 7.67 -1.69
CA LYS A 140 5.81 8.94 -1.57
C LYS A 140 5.39 9.70 -0.31
N ILE A 141 6.38 10.22 0.41
CA ILE A 141 6.18 11.12 1.54
C ILE A 141 5.73 12.47 0.98
N GLU A 142 4.59 12.96 1.47
CA GLU A 142 4.08 14.27 1.10
C GLU A 142 4.72 15.37 1.96
N LYS A 143 4.93 15.08 3.25
CA LYS A 143 5.59 15.99 4.18
C LYS A 143 6.29 15.23 5.31
N GLN A 144 7.43 15.74 5.73
CA GLN A 144 8.12 15.32 6.95
C GLN A 144 8.55 16.56 7.73
N GLU A 145 8.10 16.67 8.97
CA GLU A 145 8.32 17.84 9.83
C GLU A 145 8.13 17.43 11.29
N GLU A 146 8.97 17.95 12.21
CA GLU A 146 8.83 17.72 13.66
C GLU A 146 8.70 16.23 14.07
N GLY A 147 9.44 15.33 13.40
CA GLY A 147 9.39 13.89 13.70
C GLY A 147 8.09 13.20 13.24
N LYS A 148 7.26 13.87 12.44
CA LYS A 148 6.05 13.33 11.82
C LYS A 148 6.27 13.13 10.32
N ILE A 149 5.68 12.06 9.79
CA ILE A 149 5.74 11.71 8.38
C ILE A 149 4.31 11.54 7.88
N ALA A 150 3.95 12.33 6.86
CA ALA A 150 2.64 12.34 6.25
C ALA A 150 2.68 11.80 4.83
N PHE A 151 1.74 10.92 4.50
CA PHE A 151 1.58 10.36 3.16
C PHE A 151 0.12 9.97 2.88
N ASN A 152 -0.28 10.03 1.61
CA ASN A 152 -1.61 9.65 1.18
C ASN A 152 -1.79 8.12 1.28
N VAL A 153 -2.64 7.69 2.20
CA VAL A 153 -2.84 6.26 2.53
C VAL A 153 -3.89 5.59 1.64
N ASN A 154 -4.63 6.35 0.82
CA ASN A 154 -5.58 5.78 -0.13
C ASN A 154 -4.88 4.84 -1.12
N LYS A 155 -3.62 5.15 -1.49
CA LYS A 155 -2.78 4.28 -2.33
C LYS A 155 -2.53 2.90 -1.71
N LEU A 156 -2.62 2.79 -0.39
CA LEU A 156 -2.53 1.52 0.33
C LEU A 156 -3.91 0.85 0.43
N PHE A 157 -4.91 1.57 0.96
CA PHE A 157 -6.22 1.00 1.30
C PHE A 157 -7.13 0.77 0.10
N LEU A 158 -7.02 1.55 -0.98
CA LEU A 158 -7.79 1.35 -2.22
C LEU A 158 -7.02 0.48 -3.24
N SER A 159 -6.15 -0.40 -2.74
CA SER A 159 -5.33 -1.30 -3.53
C SER A 159 -5.39 -2.73 -3.00
N GLU A 160 -4.85 -3.69 -3.77
CA GLU A 160 -4.64 -5.06 -3.30
C GLU A 160 -3.26 -5.28 -2.65
N ALA A 161 -2.55 -4.21 -2.24
CA ALA A 161 -1.18 -4.30 -1.72
C ALA A 161 -1.08 -5.05 -0.38
N LEU A 162 -1.98 -4.72 0.57
CA LEU A 162 -1.97 -5.34 1.89
C LEU A 162 -2.48 -6.78 1.85
N HIS A 163 -3.53 -7.03 1.07
CA HIS A 163 -4.04 -8.36 0.80
C HIS A 163 -4.75 -8.40 -0.54
N LYS A 164 -4.71 -9.58 -1.16
CA LYS A 164 -5.43 -9.82 -2.40
C LYS A 164 -6.92 -10.05 -2.11
N VAL A 165 -7.77 -9.23 -2.72
CA VAL A 165 -9.23 -9.35 -2.62
C VAL A 165 -9.76 -10.21 -3.77
N SER A 166 -9.34 -9.92 -5.00
CA SER A 166 -9.71 -10.70 -6.17
C SER A 166 -9.23 -12.15 -6.07
N PRO A 167 -10.07 -13.14 -6.45
CA PRO A 167 -9.68 -14.55 -6.40
C PRO A 167 -8.45 -14.85 -7.24
N THR A 168 -7.50 -15.60 -6.66
CA THR A 168 -6.38 -16.19 -7.41
C THR A 168 -6.87 -17.42 -8.19
N PRO A 169 -6.77 -17.43 -9.54
CA PRO A 169 -7.16 -18.60 -10.32
C PRO A 169 -6.26 -19.80 -9.98
N ASN A 170 -6.86 -20.97 -9.75
CA ASN A 170 -6.10 -22.21 -9.65
C ASN A 170 -5.65 -22.64 -11.06
N PRO A 171 -4.34 -22.76 -11.33
CA PRO A 171 -3.84 -23.14 -12.66
C PRO A 171 -4.32 -24.52 -13.11
N ASN A 172 -4.63 -25.42 -12.17
CA ASN A 172 -5.06 -26.79 -12.45
C ASN A 172 -6.59 -26.93 -12.60
N ASP A 173 -7.34 -25.84 -12.44
CA ASP A 173 -8.80 -25.86 -12.58
C ASP A 173 -9.19 -25.90 -14.06
N LYS A 174 -9.57 -27.09 -14.54
CA LYS A 174 -10.06 -27.33 -15.90
C LYS A 174 -11.31 -26.52 -16.25
N ASN A 175 -12.06 -26.07 -15.25
CA ASN A 175 -13.27 -25.27 -15.40
C ASN A 175 -13.02 -23.76 -15.21
N ALA A 176 -11.77 -23.30 -15.00
CA ALA A 176 -11.47 -21.89 -14.76
C ALA A 176 -12.04 -20.94 -15.83
N LYS A 177 -12.13 -21.39 -17.09
CA LYS A 177 -12.74 -20.61 -18.19
C LYS A 177 -14.25 -20.40 -18.05
N LYS A 178 -14.94 -21.28 -17.32
CA LYS A 178 -16.39 -21.26 -17.07
C LYS A 178 -16.75 -20.55 -15.76
N ARG A 179 -15.76 -20.08 -14.98
CA ARG A 179 -16.01 -19.37 -13.73
C ARG A 179 -16.12 -17.87 -13.97
N PHE A 180 -16.92 -17.22 -13.13
CA PHE A 180 -17.01 -15.77 -13.07
C PHE A 180 -15.64 -15.15 -12.77
N LYS A 181 -15.37 -13.99 -13.36
CA LYS A 181 -14.15 -13.21 -13.12
C LYS A 181 -14.55 -11.78 -12.79
N VAL A 182 -14.20 -11.35 -11.58
CA VAL A 182 -14.45 -10.00 -11.07
C VAL A 182 -13.82 -8.90 -11.93
N GLY A 183 -12.71 -9.21 -12.61
CA GLY A 183 -11.98 -8.26 -13.44
C GLY A 183 -10.89 -7.54 -12.64
N LYS A 184 -10.67 -6.26 -12.93
CA LYS A 184 -9.63 -5.45 -12.31
C LYS A 184 -10.22 -4.57 -11.22
N LEU A 185 -9.46 -4.35 -10.15
CA LEU A 185 -9.82 -3.37 -9.14
C LEU A 185 -9.87 -1.98 -9.79
N ASP A 186 -10.94 -1.24 -9.51
CA ASP A 186 -11.14 0.16 -9.91
C ASP A 186 -11.00 1.01 -8.65
N ASP A 187 -9.79 1.53 -8.43
CA ASP A 187 -9.43 2.34 -7.26
C ASP A 187 -10.29 3.62 -7.17
N LYS A 188 -10.60 4.23 -8.31
CA LYS A 188 -11.42 5.45 -8.41
C LYS A 188 -12.88 5.24 -8.03
N LYS A 189 -13.42 4.03 -8.23
CA LYS A 189 -14.78 3.66 -7.81
C LYS A 189 -14.83 3.06 -6.41
N SER A 190 -13.69 2.59 -5.92
CA SER A 190 -13.54 2.07 -4.57
C SER A 190 -13.48 3.22 -3.56
N ARG A 191 -13.83 2.93 -2.30
CA ARG A 191 -13.93 3.98 -1.27
C ARG A 191 -13.72 3.42 0.13
N ILE A 192 -13.10 4.22 0.98
CA ILE A 192 -13.06 3.96 2.42
C ILE A 192 -14.42 4.39 3.00
N ILE A 193 -15.16 3.45 3.57
CA ILE A 193 -16.51 3.68 4.12
C ILE A 193 -16.44 4.10 5.59
N LYS A 194 -15.50 3.52 6.35
CA LYS A 194 -15.30 3.83 7.76
C LYS A 194 -13.82 3.74 8.11
N GLN A 195 -13.39 4.65 8.96
CA GLN A 195 -12.09 4.64 9.62
C GLN A 195 -12.34 4.81 11.11
N ARG A 196 -11.79 3.89 11.90
CA ARG A 196 -11.99 3.79 13.33
C ARG A 196 -10.62 3.67 13.98
N PRO A 197 -9.93 4.79 14.20
CA PRO A 197 -8.69 4.78 14.95
C PRO A 197 -8.98 4.58 16.44
N TYR A 198 -8.09 3.85 17.09
CA TYR A 198 -8.05 3.60 18.53
C TYR A 198 -6.60 3.83 19.00
N PRO A 199 -6.34 4.00 20.31
CA PRO A 199 -4.99 4.23 20.81
C PRO A 199 -3.96 3.18 20.36
N ASN A 200 -4.39 1.91 20.25
CA ASN A 200 -3.51 0.77 19.92
C ASN A 200 -3.97 0.00 18.66
N ASN A 201 -4.92 0.51 17.90
CA ASN A 201 -5.46 -0.19 16.72
C ASN A 201 -6.02 0.79 15.69
N LEU A 202 -6.06 0.39 14.43
CA LEU A 202 -6.76 1.10 13.36
C LEU A 202 -7.62 0.10 12.59
N ASP A 203 -8.93 0.35 12.57
CA ASP A 203 -9.88 -0.45 11.80
C ASP A 203 -10.42 0.39 10.63
N VAL A 204 -10.22 -0.12 9.41
CA VAL A 204 -10.63 0.53 8.17
C VAL A 204 -11.56 -0.41 7.39
N VAL A 205 -12.72 0.10 7.02
CA VAL A 205 -13.69 -0.58 6.17
C VAL A 205 -13.60 0.01 4.77
N VAL A 206 -13.29 -0.84 3.80
CA VAL A 206 -13.15 -0.46 2.39
C VAL A 206 -14.19 -1.18 1.55
N ASP A 207 -14.87 -0.43 0.69
CA ASP A 207 -15.75 -0.94 -0.35
C ASP A 207 -14.96 -0.97 -1.67
N TYR A 208 -14.61 -2.19 -2.09
CA TYR A 208 -13.81 -2.42 -3.29
C TYR A 208 -14.70 -2.68 -4.50
N VAL A 209 -14.49 -1.91 -5.56
CA VAL A 209 -15.20 -2.07 -6.82
C VAL A 209 -14.30 -2.72 -7.85
N PHE A 210 -14.75 -3.83 -8.42
CA PHE A 210 -14.07 -4.50 -9.51
C PHE A 210 -14.84 -4.30 -10.80
N THR A 211 -14.12 -4.10 -11.90
CA THR A 211 -14.70 -3.89 -13.21
C THR A 211 -14.18 -4.90 -14.22
N ASN A 212 -15.13 -5.49 -14.96
CA ASN A 212 -14.86 -6.35 -16.10
C ASN A 212 -15.74 -5.89 -17.26
N SER A 213 -15.16 -5.14 -18.21
CA SER A 213 -15.92 -4.54 -19.32
C SER A 213 -16.46 -5.57 -20.32
N SER A 214 -15.86 -6.77 -20.35
CA SER A 214 -16.21 -7.83 -21.31
C SER A 214 -16.26 -9.19 -20.61
N PRO A 215 -17.22 -9.43 -19.69
CA PRO A 215 -17.28 -10.67 -18.93
C PRO A 215 -17.72 -11.83 -19.83
N THR A 216 -16.92 -12.90 -19.89
CA THR A 216 -17.28 -14.14 -20.59
C THR A 216 -18.27 -15.00 -19.81
N VAL A 217 -18.30 -14.83 -18.49
CA VAL A 217 -19.21 -15.50 -17.55
C VAL A 217 -19.77 -14.41 -16.65
N ARG A 218 -21.10 -14.30 -16.54
CA ARG A 218 -21.77 -13.21 -15.82
C ARG A 218 -21.92 -13.43 -14.31
N GLY A 219 -21.70 -14.65 -13.83
CA GLY A 219 -21.95 -15.01 -12.42
C GLY A 219 -23.44 -15.27 -12.16
N SER A 220 -23.78 -15.42 -10.88
CA SER A 220 -25.17 -15.56 -10.42
C SER A 220 -25.89 -14.20 -10.30
N GLY A 221 -27.15 -14.21 -9.87
CA GLY A 221 -27.92 -12.98 -9.56
C GLY A 221 -27.34 -12.15 -8.40
N ALA A 222 -26.29 -12.63 -7.73
CA ALA A 222 -25.51 -11.84 -6.77
C ALA A 222 -24.58 -10.81 -7.44
N ILE A 223 -24.41 -10.86 -8.77
CA ILE A 223 -23.56 -9.95 -9.54
C ILE A 223 -24.45 -9.03 -10.40
N SER A 224 -24.22 -7.72 -10.28
CA SER A 224 -24.86 -6.65 -11.06
C SER A 224 -24.00 -6.20 -12.23
#